data_AF-A0A920F2A1-F1
#
_entry.id   AF-A0A920F2A1-F1
#
_cell.length_a   1.000
_cell.length_b   1.000
_cell.length_c   1.000
_cell.angle_alpha   90.00
_cell.angle_beta   90.00
_cell.angle_gamma   90.00
#
_symmetry.space_group_name_H-M   'P 1'
#
loop_
_entity.id
_entity.type
_entity.pdbx_description
1 polymer ?
#
loop_
_entity_poly.entity_id
_entity_poly.type
_entity_poly.pdbx_seq_one_letter_code
_entity_poly.pdbx_strand_id
1 'polypeptide(L)'
;MGKVPIPLVYGMTIGEYAQMLVGEQWLDTNNSVSLQVIPVKNYNHNTPYEFPTRPSPNLPNMQSVMLYPSLGLFEGTPVNAGRGTSHPFQQFGASFRCNTF
;
A
#
# COMPACT_ATOMS: atom_id res chain seq x y z
N MET A 1 -3.24 5.77 7.89
CA MET A 1 -3.61 5.10 9.15
C MET A 1 -4.95 4.41 8.95
N GLY A 2 -5.08 3.16 9.40
CA GLY A 2 -6.23 2.30 9.13
C GLY A 2 -7.53 2.84 9.75
N LYS A 3 -8.58 2.94 8.93
CA LYS A 3 -9.92 3.42 9.33
C LYS A 3 -10.95 2.30 9.43
N VAL A 4 -10.62 1.12 8.90
CA VAL A 4 -11.50 -0.04 8.80
C VAL A 4 -10.72 -1.29 9.20
N PRO A 5 -11.39 -2.35 9.71
CA PRO A 5 -10.72 -3.53 10.23
C PRO A 5 -10.29 -4.49 9.11
N ILE A 6 -9.32 -4.04 8.30
CA ILE A 6 -8.70 -4.81 7.21
C ILE A 6 -7.22 -5.09 7.53
N PRO A 7 -6.64 -6.17 6.99
CA PRO A 7 -5.21 -6.42 7.14
C PRO A 7 -4.37 -5.35 6.43
N LEU A 8 -3.08 -5.25 6.83
CA LEU A 8 -2.11 -4.31 6.26
C LEU A 8 -2.00 -4.45 4.73
N VAL A 9 -1.96 -5.69 4.25
CA VAL A 9 -2.04 -6.03 2.82
C VAL A 9 -3.36 -6.76 2.60
N TYR A 10 -4.34 -6.07 2.02
CA TYR A 10 -5.70 -6.56 1.87
C TYR A 10 -5.99 -7.26 0.53
N GLY A 11 -5.06 -7.19 -0.43
CA GLY A 11 -5.12 -8.00 -1.65
C GLY A 11 -6.25 -7.69 -2.63
N MET A 12 -7.02 -6.62 -2.39
CA MET A 12 -8.15 -6.22 -3.22
C MET A 12 -7.77 -5.06 -4.15
N THR A 13 -8.49 -4.96 -5.26
CA THR A 13 -8.58 -3.73 -6.05
C THR A 13 -9.38 -2.67 -5.30
N ILE A 14 -9.28 -1.42 -5.74
CA ILE A 14 -10.08 -0.33 -5.14
C ILE A 14 -11.60 -0.53 -5.33
N GLY A 15 -12.02 -1.20 -6.41
CA GLY A 15 -13.42 -1.51 -6.69
C GLY A 15 -13.98 -2.55 -5.71
N GLU A 16 -13.25 -3.64 -5.50
CA GLU A 16 -13.61 -4.67 -4.52
C GLU A 16 -13.59 -4.10 -3.09
N TYR A 17 -12.60 -3.26 -2.77
CA TYR A 17 -12.55 -2.56 -1.50
C TYR A 17 -13.79 -1.67 -1.30
N ALA A 18 -14.20 -0.91 -2.30
CA ALA A 18 -15.42 -0.09 -2.24
C ALA A 18 -16.69 -0.96 -2.04
N GLN A 19 -16.78 -2.10 -2.71
CA GLN A 19 -17.88 -3.05 -2.50
C GLN A 19 -17.90 -3.61 -1.08
N MET A 20 -16.74 -3.95 -0.52
CA MET A 20 -16.61 -4.39 0.86
C MET A 20 -17.06 -3.32 1.84
N LEU A 21 -16.65 -2.06 1.65
CA LEU A 21 -17.09 -0.94 2.51
C LEU A 21 -18.62 -0.78 2.52
N VAL A 22 -19.27 -0.92 1.36
CA VAL A 22 -20.74 -0.82 1.24
C VAL A 22 -21.41 -2.06 1.83
N GLY A 23 -20.91 -3.26 1.54
CA GLY A 23 -21.48 -4.53 2.01
C GLY A 23 -21.39 -4.73 3.52
N GLU A 24 -20.25 -4.35 4.11
CA GLU A 24 -20.03 -4.42 5.57
C GLU A 24 -20.60 -3.21 6.33
N GLN A 25 -21.24 -2.27 5.61
CA GLN A 25 -21.82 -1.04 6.18
C GLN A 25 -20.79 -0.21 6.98
N TRP A 26 -19.54 -0.19 6.53
CA TRP A 26 -18.45 0.56 7.19
C TRP A 26 -18.41 2.05 6.80
N LEU A 27 -19.38 2.52 6.03
CA LEU A 27 -19.51 3.91 5.65
C LEU A 27 -20.41 4.63 6.66
N ASP A 28 -19.89 5.67 7.31
CA ASP A 28 -20.65 6.55 8.19
C ASP A 28 -21.51 7.51 7.36
N THR A 29 -22.62 6.99 6.82
CA THR A 29 -23.59 7.72 6.01
C THR A 29 -25.00 7.24 6.30
N ASN A 30 -25.93 8.18 6.39
CA ASN A 30 -27.35 7.89 6.60
C ASN A 30 -28.07 7.45 5.32
N ASN A 31 -27.40 7.52 4.16
CA ASN A 31 -27.98 7.24 2.85
C ASN A 31 -27.45 5.93 2.28
N SER A 32 -28.31 5.20 1.56
CA SER A 32 -27.88 4.05 0.77
C SER A 32 -26.92 4.50 -0.34
N VAL A 33 -25.78 3.82 -0.45
CA VAL A 33 -24.76 4.12 -1.46
C VAL A 33 -24.98 3.22 -2.67
N SER A 34 -25.39 3.82 -3.78
CA SER A 34 -25.44 3.13 -5.07
C SER A 34 -24.04 3.06 -5.69
N LEU A 35 -23.41 1.89 -5.64
CA LEU A 35 -22.07 1.64 -6.18
C LEU A 35 -22.14 0.81 -7.46
N GLN A 36 -21.49 1.28 -8.52
CA GLN A 36 -21.23 0.52 -9.73
C GLN A 36 -19.72 0.39 -9.94
N VAL A 37 -19.22 -0.84 -10.03
CA VAL A 37 -17.81 -1.12 -10.34
C VAL A 37 -17.72 -1.62 -11.78
N ILE A 38 -16.83 -1.01 -12.56
CA ILE A 38 -16.51 -1.48 -13.92
C ILE A 38 -15.23 -2.32 -13.83
N PRO A 39 -15.32 -3.65 -13.98
CA PRO A 39 -14.16 -4.53 -13.80
C PRO A 39 -13.15 -4.39 -14.94
N VAL A 40 -11.87 -4.53 -14.60
CA VAL A 40 -10.78 -4.60 -15.58
C VAL A 40 -10.85 -5.95 -16.29
N LYS A 41 -10.85 -5.93 -17.63
CA LYS A 41 -10.85 -7.17 -18.43
C LYS A 41 -9.49 -7.87 -18.33
N ASN A 42 -9.50 -9.21 -18.34
CA ASN A 42 -8.31 -10.07 -18.30
C ASN A 42 -7.40 -9.86 -17.07
N TYR A 43 -7.97 -9.40 -15.96
CA TYR A 43 -7.28 -9.25 -14.69
C TYR A 43 -7.69 -10.36 -13.72
N ASN A 44 -6.72 -10.89 -12.99
CA ASN A 44 -6.92 -11.68 -11.78
C ASN A 44 -5.85 -11.28 -10.74
N HIS A 45 -5.99 -11.71 -9.49
CA HIS A 45 -5.05 -11.34 -8.42
C HIS A 45 -3.61 -11.87 -8.60
N ASN A 46 -3.38 -12.78 -9.56
CA ASN A 46 -2.05 -13.27 -9.94
C ASN A 46 -1.45 -12.50 -11.12
N THR A 47 -2.20 -11.56 -11.72
CA THR A 47 -1.73 -10.80 -12.88
C THR A 47 -0.66 -9.81 -12.43
N PRO A 48 0.59 -9.93 -12.90
CA PRO A 48 1.61 -8.95 -12.58
C PRO A 48 1.21 -7.60 -13.18
N TYR A 49 1.33 -6.54 -12.37
CA TYR A 49 1.00 -5.19 -12.79
C TYR A 49 2.24 -4.31 -12.65
N GLU A 50 2.65 -3.70 -13.75
CA GLU A 50 3.68 -2.66 -13.76
C GLU A 50 3.01 -1.29 -13.87
N PHE A 51 3.28 -0.40 -12.92
CA PHE A 51 2.71 0.93 -12.95
C PHE A 51 3.42 1.79 -14.01
N PRO A 52 2.67 2.47 -14.91
CA PRO A 52 3.26 3.28 -15.97
C PRO A 52 3.88 4.58 -15.42
N THR A 53 3.38 5.06 -14.29
CA THR A 53 3.82 6.29 -13.63
C THR A 53 4.06 5.99 -12.16
N ARG A 54 5.12 6.58 -11.60
CA ARG A 54 5.46 6.42 -10.18
C ARG A 54 4.27 6.86 -9.31
N PRO A 55 3.79 6.00 -8.39
CA PRO A 55 2.67 6.36 -7.51
C PRO A 55 3.05 7.42 -6.47
N SER A 56 4.34 7.55 -6.14
CA SER A 56 4.86 8.52 -5.19
C SER A 56 6.34 8.82 -5.49
N PRO A 57 6.86 10.02 -5.18
CA PRO A 57 8.29 10.33 -5.32
C PRO A 57 9.21 9.32 -4.60
N ASN A 58 8.75 8.75 -3.48
CA ASN A 58 9.52 7.78 -2.70
C ASN A 58 9.24 6.32 -3.08
N LEU A 59 8.36 6.05 -4.04
CA LEU A 59 8.07 4.72 -4.56
C LEU A 59 8.45 4.67 -6.06
N PRO A 60 9.75 4.67 -6.38
CA PRO A 60 10.22 4.90 -7.75
C PRO A 60 10.08 3.68 -8.66
N ASN A 61 9.97 2.47 -8.12
CA ASN A 61 10.02 1.21 -8.87
C ASN A 61 9.20 0.09 -8.20
N MET A 62 8.99 -1.02 -8.90
CA MET A 62 8.17 -2.13 -8.39
C MET A 62 8.71 -2.70 -7.07
N GLN A 63 10.03 -2.81 -6.95
CA GLN A 63 10.68 -3.30 -5.73
C GLN A 63 10.32 -2.47 -4.50
N SER A 64 10.33 -1.13 -4.63
CA SER A 64 9.93 -0.23 -3.55
C SER A 64 8.47 -0.40 -3.13
N VAL A 65 7.57 -0.67 -4.08
CA VAL A 65 6.15 -0.92 -3.80
C VAL A 65 5.96 -2.26 -3.10
N MET A 66 6.64 -3.31 -3.56
CA MET A 66 6.57 -4.64 -2.95
C MET A 66 7.16 -4.68 -1.53
N LEU A 67 8.20 -3.88 -1.26
CA LEU A 67 8.82 -3.77 0.06
C LEU A 67 8.10 -2.79 0.98
N TYR A 68 7.25 -1.89 0.47
CA TYR A 68 6.57 -0.87 1.26
C TYR A 68 5.76 -1.42 2.44
N PRO A 69 4.96 -2.51 2.30
CA PRO A 69 4.25 -3.08 3.45
C PRO A 69 5.18 -3.58 4.56
N SER A 70 6.44 -3.90 4.26
CA SER A 70 7.43 -4.32 5.25
C SER A 70 8.20 -3.12 5.82
N LEU A 71 8.83 -2.33 4.95
CA LEU A 71 9.70 -1.22 5.34
C LEU A 71 8.94 0.03 5.80
N GLY A 72 7.68 0.20 5.37
CA GLY A 72 6.80 1.27 5.83
C GLY A 72 6.51 1.22 7.32
N LEU A 73 6.60 0.05 7.95
CA LEU A 73 6.45 -0.10 9.40
C LEU A 73 7.56 0.65 10.17
N PHE A 74 8.72 0.91 9.56
CA PHE A 74 9.78 1.71 10.17
C PHE A 74 9.43 3.19 10.29
N GLU A 75 8.41 3.70 9.59
CA GLU A 75 7.99 5.11 9.69
C GLU A 75 7.53 5.50 11.12
N GLY A 76 7.12 4.53 11.94
CA GLY A 76 6.81 4.72 13.36
C GLY A 76 8.02 4.56 14.29
N THR A 77 9.23 4.44 13.74
CA THR A 77 10.45 4.16 14.50
C THR A 77 11.57 5.15 14.13
N PRO A 78 12.66 5.23 14.92
CA PRO A 78 13.85 6.00 14.54
C PRO A 78 14.66 5.40 13.37
N VAL A 79 14.24 4.28 12.79
CA VAL A 79 14.91 3.64 11.64
C VAL A 79 14.45 4.34 10.34
N ASN A 80 15.39 4.76 9.51
CA ASN A 80 15.12 5.33 8.19
C ASN A 80 14.96 4.21 7.15
N ALA A 81 13.84 4.18 6.43
CA ALA A 81 13.55 3.23 5.34
C ALA A 81 14.15 3.64 3.97
N GLY A 82 15.36 4.21 3.96
CA GLY A 82 16.06 4.66 2.75
C GLY A 82 15.59 5.99 2.15
N ARG A 83 14.75 6.76 2.86
CA ARG A 83 14.33 8.11 2.42
C ARG A 83 15.54 9.05 2.34
N GLY A 84 15.61 9.86 1.28
CA GLY A 84 16.72 10.77 1.00
C GLY A 84 17.91 10.13 0.29
N THR A 85 17.79 8.87 -0.14
CA THR A 85 18.80 8.13 -0.91
C THR A 85 18.31 7.81 -2.32
N SER A 86 19.15 7.19 -3.15
CA SER A 86 18.76 6.66 -4.47
C SER A 86 17.81 5.45 -4.41
N HIS A 87 17.66 4.82 -3.24
CA HIS A 87 16.90 3.57 -3.05
C HIS A 87 15.87 3.69 -1.91
N PRO A 88 14.89 4.60 -1.99
CA PRO A 88 13.84 4.69 -0.98
C PRO A 88 12.99 3.42 -0.94
N PHE A 89 12.62 2.99 0.27
CA PHE A 89 11.90 1.74 0.56
C PHE A 89 12.53 0.49 -0.08
N GLN A 90 13.85 0.48 -0.18
CA GLN A 90 14.64 -0.67 -0.65
C GLN A 90 15.80 -1.00 0.30
N GLN A 91 16.00 -0.18 1.34
CA GLN A 91 17.02 -0.33 2.35
C GLN A 91 16.52 0.27 3.67
N PHE A 92 17.17 -0.08 4.78
CA PHE A 92 16.89 0.53 6.07
C PHE A 92 18.18 0.75 6.86
N GLY A 93 18.19 1.76 7.72
CA GLY A 93 19.35 2.09 8.55
C GLY A 93 19.00 3.00 9.71
N ALA A 94 19.84 3.00 10.74
CA ALA A 94 19.66 3.87 11.88
C ALA A 94 21.02 4.26 12.46
N SER A 95 21.19 5.51 12.86
CA SER A 95 22.48 6.05 13.34
C SER A 95 23.01 5.34 14.60
N PHE A 96 22.12 4.79 15.43
CA PHE A 96 22.47 4.02 16.62
C PHE A 96 22.79 2.55 16.32
N ARG A 97 22.56 2.07 15.09
CA ARG A 97 23.07 0.77 14.64
C ARG A 97 24.44 0.96 14.00
N CYS A 98 25.48 0.66 14.78
CA CYS A 98 26.83 0.48 14.25
C CYS A 98 26.84 -0.77 13.35
N ASN A 99 27.34 -0.65 12.11
CA ASN A 99 27.36 -1.71 11.08
C ASN A 99 27.66 -3.10 11.66
N THR A 100 26.63 -3.93 11.79
CA THR A 100 26.76 -5.36 12.05
C THR A 100 25.70 -6.06 11.22
N PHE A 101 26.00 -6.28 9.94
CA PHE A 101 25.64 -7.45 9.13
C PHE A 101 26.59 -7.51 7.94
#